data_AF-A0A1Y5ETW3-F1
#
_entry.id   AF-A0A1Y5ETW3-F1
#
_cell.length_a   1.000
_cell.length_b   1.000
_cell.length_c   1.000
_cell.angle_alpha   90.00
_cell.angle_beta   90.00
_cell.angle_gamma   90.00
#
_symmetry.space_group_name_H-M   'P 1'
#
loop_
_entity.id
_entity.type
_entity.pdbx_description
1 polymer ?
#
loop_
_entity_poly.entity_id
_entity_poly.type
_entity_poly.pdbx_seq_one_letter_code
_entity_poly.pdbx_strand_id
1 'polypeptide(L)'
;NFFRMYNKLSGMTGTADTEAFEFQQIYGLEVIVIPTHRDMARDDAGDLVYLTAEEKYEAVIDDIEDCFKRKQPVLVGTTSIEVSEHLSSSLNKKKVPHEVLNAKQHEREAQIIANAGALGSVTIATNMAGRGTDIVLGGKKDESEASADWEDKHQAVLDVGGLRVIGTERHESRRIDNQLRGRSGRQGDPGASRFYLSLEDSLMRIFASERVSGLMQKLGLEKGESIEHPWVSKAIENAQRKVEGHNFDIRKQLLQYDDVANDQRKVIYEQRNEIMEASNIADTIVSIRDDVVTDLIDQYIPLQSVEEQWDLTGLQTALEDEFYCKLNIKEQLDEDESLHEESLRELISKSINEDYAKKEILAGAEVLRHFEKSVMLQTLDSMWREHLGAMDHLRQGIHLRGYAQKDPKQEYKREAFELFTAMLDTLKREVVMLVTKVQVRAEEDVQAVEQQRRIQQKMEFKHADVNALEGESEAEAAEKGQPFQRTDKKVGRNEPCPCGSGKKFKQCHGKL
;
A
#
# COMPACT_ATOMS: atom_id res chain seq x y z
N ASN A 1 -0.47 2.75 -9.26
CA ASN A 1 0.52 3.79 -9.64
C ASN A 1 1.96 3.32 -9.64
N PHE A 2 2.50 2.73 -8.57
CA PHE A 2 3.90 2.25 -8.54
C PHE A 2 4.29 1.36 -9.74
N PHE A 3 3.53 0.29 -10.02
CA PHE A 3 3.82 -0.61 -11.14
C PHE A 3 3.77 0.05 -12.53
N ARG A 4 3.03 1.16 -12.69
CA ARG A 4 2.94 1.90 -13.96
C ARG A 4 4.22 2.68 -14.28
N MET A 5 5.17 2.77 -13.35
CA MET A 5 6.46 3.44 -13.57
C MET A 5 7.49 2.51 -14.23
N TYR A 6 7.22 1.20 -14.30
CA TYR A 6 8.13 0.26 -14.94
C TYR A 6 8.01 0.36 -16.46
N ASN A 7 9.17 0.42 -17.15
CA ASN A 7 9.23 0.41 -18.62
C ASN A 7 8.62 -0.86 -19.24
N LYS A 8 8.69 -1.98 -18.52
CA LYS A 8 8.08 -3.25 -18.89
C LYS A 8 7.34 -3.80 -17.69
N LEU A 9 6.07 -4.13 -17.88
CA LEU A 9 5.22 -4.74 -16.87
C LEU A 9 4.61 -6.01 -17.44
N SER A 10 4.73 -7.10 -16.70
CA SER A 10 4.14 -8.41 -17.03
C SER A 10 3.83 -9.14 -15.73
N GLY A 11 2.85 -10.04 -15.75
CA GLY A 11 2.49 -10.85 -14.61
C GLY A 11 1.92 -12.20 -15.02
N MET A 12 1.85 -13.12 -14.08
CA MET A 12 1.27 -14.45 -14.29
C MET A 12 0.28 -14.78 -13.16
N THR A 13 -0.84 -15.38 -13.51
CA THR A 13 -1.86 -15.85 -12.57
C THR A 13 -2.76 -16.86 -13.27
N GLY A 14 -3.25 -17.86 -12.53
CA GLY A 14 -4.13 -18.90 -13.09
C GLY A 14 -5.58 -18.46 -13.30
N THR A 15 -5.96 -17.28 -12.84
CA THR A 15 -7.37 -16.82 -12.83
C THR A 15 -7.52 -15.35 -13.21
N ALA A 16 -6.74 -14.84 -14.18
CA ALA A 16 -6.83 -13.44 -14.63
C ALA A 16 -7.99 -13.15 -15.60
N ASP A 17 -8.53 -14.18 -16.25
CA ASP A 17 -9.49 -14.02 -17.36
C ASP A 17 -10.74 -13.23 -16.94
N THR A 18 -11.24 -13.48 -15.73
CA THR A 18 -12.38 -12.77 -15.14
C THR A 18 -12.16 -11.27 -15.00
N GLU A 19 -10.92 -10.84 -14.74
CA GLU A 19 -10.54 -9.44 -14.53
C GLU A 19 -9.71 -8.87 -15.68
N ALA A 20 -9.71 -9.52 -16.86
CA ALA A 20 -8.94 -9.07 -18.03
C ALA A 20 -9.23 -7.60 -18.39
N PHE A 21 -10.49 -7.20 -18.26
CA PHE A 21 -10.91 -5.82 -18.45
C PHE A 21 -10.25 -4.84 -17.47
N GLU A 22 -10.14 -5.22 -16.18
CA GLU A 22 -9.48 -4.37 -15.18
C GLU A 22 -7.98 -4.23 -15.46
N PHE A 23 -7.31 -5.33 -15.82
CA PHE A 23 -5.89 -5.31 -16.18
C PHE A 23 -5.60 -4.39 -17.36
N GLN A 24 -6.44 -4.45 -18.40
CA GLN A 24 -6.31 -3.58 -19.57
C GLN A 24 -6.56 -2.11 -19.20
N GLN A 25 -7.60 -1.80 -18.41
CA GLN A 25 -7.94 -0.42 -18.09
C GLN A 25 -6.95 0.25 -17.13
N ILE A 26 -6.44 -0.48 -16.13
CA ILE A 26 -5.59 0.09 -15.08
C ILE A 26 -4.11 0.07 -15.48
N TYR A 27 -3.67 -1.02 -16.11
CA TYR A 27 -2.25 -1.27 -16.39
C TYR A 27 -1.92 -1.35 -17.88
N GLY A 28 -2.91 -1.34 -18.78
CA GLY A 28 -2.68 -1.57 -20.21
C GLY A 28 -2.21 -2.99 -20.51
N LEU A 29 -2.51 -3.95 -19.64
CA LEU A 29 -2.06 -5.34 -19.76
C LEU A 29 -3.14 -6.19 -20.41
N GLU A 30 -2.79 -6.80 -21.55
CA GLU A 30 -3.59 -7.84 -22.18
C GLU A 30 -3.47 -9.16 -21.42
N VAL A 31 -4.59 -9.88 -21.30
CA VAL A 31 -4.63 -11.21 -20.69
C VAL A 31 -4.73 -12.25 -21.78
N ILE A 32 -3.75 -13.16 -21.82
CA ILE A 32 -3.71 -14.27 -22.76
C ILE A 32 -3.89 -15.56 -21.95
N VAL A 33 -4.90 -16.35 -22.32
CA VAL A 33 -5.14 -17.68 -21.73
C VAL A 33 -4.20 -18.69 -22.40
N ILE A 34 -3.17 -19.12 -21.67
CA ILE A 34 -2.26 -20.16 -22.11
C ILE A 34 -2.93 -21.53 -21.85
N PRO A 35 -3.04 -22.42 -22.86
CA PRO A 35 -3.63 -23.74 -22.67
C PRO A 35 -2.81 -24.57 -21.69
N THR A 36 -3.47 -25.50 -21.00
CA THR A 36 -2.79 -26.43 -20.10
C THR A 36 -1.96 -27.45 -20.89
N HIS A 37 -0.87 -27.95 -20.29
CA HIS A 37 -0.02 -28.96 -20.91
C HIS A 37 -0.76 -30.30 -21.14
N ARG A 38 -1.70 -30.64 -20.25
CA ARG A 38 -2.57 -31.81 -20.35
C ARG A 38 -4.03 -31.37 -20.33
N ASP A 39 -4.90 -32.17 -20.92
CA ASP A 39 -6.33 -31.92 -20.94
C ASP A 39 -6.89 -31.90 -19.52
N MET A 40 -7.76 -30.93 -19.25
CA MET A 40 -8.38 -30.74 -17.95
C MET A 40 -9.50 -31.79 -17.78
N ALA A 41 -9.36 -32.67 -16.79
CA ALA A 41 -10.29 -33.78 -16.53
C ALA A 41 -11.17 -33.60 -15.29
N ARG A 42 -11.15 -32.43 -14.65
CA ARG A 42 -11.95 -32.13 -13.46
C ARG A 42 -13.43 -32.02 -13.82
N ASP A 43 -14.26 -32.71 -13.05
CA ASP A 43 -15.72 -32.62 -13.13
C ASP A 43 -16.24 -31.48 -12.23
N ASP A 44 -16.66 -30.37 -12.85
CA ASP A 44 -17.25 -29.23 -12.16
C ASP A 44 -18.78 -29.38 -12.13
N ALA A 45 -19.30 -29.94 -11.04
CA ALA A 45 -20.74 -30.16 -10.87
C ALA A 45 -21.51 -28.85 -10.67
N GLY A 46 -22.82 -28.90 -10.95
CA GLY A 46 -23.74 -27.80 -10.69
C GLY A 46 -23.80 -27.41 -9.21
N ASP A 47 -24.19 -26.16 -8.97
CA ASP A 47 -24.35 -25.63 -7.62
C ASP A 47 -25.62 -26.19 -6.97
N LEU A 48 -25.51 -26.56 -5.69
CA LEU A 48 -26.66 -26.98 -4.89
C LEU A 48 -27.12 -25.83 -3.99
N VAL A 49 -28.38 -25.43 -4.14
CA VAL A 49 -28.98 -24.35 -3.34
C VAL A 49 -30.02 -24.89 -2.39
N TYR A 50 -29.87 -24.53 -1.11
CA TYR A 50 -30.74 -24.91 0.01
C TYR A 50 -31.50 -23.71 0.56
N LEU A 51 -32.58 -23.97 1.30
CA LEU A 51 -33.38 -22.91 1.90
C LEU A 51 -32.65 -22.28 3.10
N THR A 52 -32.08 -23.12 3.97
CA THR A 52 -31.44 -22.70 5.22
C THR A 52 -29.95 -23.06 5.24
N ALA A 53 -29.17 -22.34 6.05
CA ALA A 53 -27.76 -22.66 6.25
C ALA A 53 -27.55 -24.02 6.93
N GLU A 54 -28.47 -24.44 7.82
CA GLU A 54 -28.40 -25.75 8.49
C GLU A 54 -28.48 -26.91 7.49
N GLU A 55 -29.46 -26.89 6.58
CA GLU A 55 -29.60 -27.92 5.54
C GLU A 55 -28.38 -27.97 4.61
N LYS A 56 -27.84 -26.79 4.26
CA LYS A 56 -26.60 -26.68 3.49
C LYS A 56 -25.44 -27.38 4.20
N TYR A 57 -25.26 -27.14 5.50
CA TYR A 57 -24.19 -27.77 6.28
C TYR A 57 -24.38 -29.28 6.42
N GLU A 58 -25.60 -29.75 6.65
CA GLU A 58 -25.92 -31.18 6.68
C GLU A 58 -25.54 -31.85 5.35
N ALA A 59 -25.93 -31.26 4.22
CA ALA A 59 -25.60 -31.78 2.90
C ALA A 59 -24.10 -31.77 2.59
N VAL A 60 -23.37 -30.72 3.03
CA VAL A 60 -21.89 -30.67 2.93
C VAL A 60 -21.27 -31.81 3.73
N ILE A 61 -21.74 -32.03 4.97
CA ILE A 61 -21.22 -33.09 5.84
C ILE A 61 -21.51 -34.47 5.24
N ASP A 62 -22.68 -34.68 4.63
CA ASP A 62 -23.03 -35.93 3.97
C ASP A 62 -22.15 -36.20 2.73
N ASP A 63 -21.84 -35.17 1.92
CA ASP A 63 -20.88 -35.29 0.79
C ASP A 63 -19.47 -35.64 1.28
N ILE A 64 -19.00 -35.00 2.37
CA ILE A 64 -17.71 -35.33 3.00
C ILE A 64 -17.71 -36.77 3.50
N GLU A 65 -18.77 -37.23 4.14
CA GLU A 65 -18.89 -38.58 4.68
C GLU A 65 -18.89 -39.65 3.57
N ASP A 66 -19.60 -39.41 2.47
CA ASP A 66 -19.58 -40.28 1.29
C ASP A 66 -18.18 -40.37 0.67
N CYS A 67 -17.52 -39.23 0.46
CA CYS A 67 -16.15 -39.18 -0.04
C CYS A 67 -15.19 -39.92 0.90
N PHE A 68 -15.31 -39.72 2.21
CA PHE A 68 -14.50 -40.40 3.21
C PHE A 68 -14.72 -41.93 3.19
N LYS A 69 -15.97 -42.40 3.05
CA LYS A 69 -16.30 -43.83 2.91
C LYS A 69 -15.66 -44.45 1.66
N ARG A 70 -15.64 -43.72 0.55
CA ARG A 70 -14.95 -44.11 -0.70
C ARG A 70 -13.44 -43.86 -0.66
N LYS A 71 -12.92 -43.30 0.44
CA LYS A 71 -11.54 -42.87 0.67
C LYS A 71 -11.03 -41.83 -0.33
N GLN A 72 -11.91 -41.05 -0.91
CA GLN A 72 -11.57 -39.92 -1.77
C GLN A 72 -11.09 -38.73 -0.91
N PRO A 73 -9.94 -38.10 -1.20
CA PRO A 73 -9.51 -36.92 -0.47
C PRO A 73 -10.44 -35.73 -0.73
N VAL A 74 -10.70 -34.95 0.32
CA VAL A 74 -11.63 -33.80 0.28
C VAL A 74 -10.97 -32.54 0.82
N LEU A 75 -11.06 -31.46 0.05
CA LEU A 75 -10.75 -30.10 0.48
C LEU A 75 -12.04 -29.28 0.57
N VAL A 76 -12.36 -28.82 1.76
CA VAL A 76 -13.52 -27.98 2.04
C VAL A 76 -13.07 -26.53 2.21
N GLY A 77 -13.56 -25.63 1.37
CA GLY A 77 -13.32 -24.19 1.47
C GLY A 77 -14.48 -23.48 2.13
N THR A 78 -14.21 -22.76 3.21
CA THR A 78 -15.18 -21.94 3.96
C THR A 78 -14.83 -20.46 3.85
N THR A 79 -15.80 -19.58 4.13
CA THR A 79 -15.62 -18.11 4.10
C THR A 79 -15.21 -17.53 5.46
N SER A 80 -15.44 -18.25 6.56
CA SER A 80 -15.15 -17.77 7.91
C SER A 80 -14.67 -18.89 8.84
N ILE A 81 -13.96 -18.48 9.91
CA ILE A 81 -13.46 -19.41 10.95
C ILE A 81 -14.64 -20.06 11.67
N GLU A 82 -15.72 -19.32 11.91
CA GLU A 82 -16.93 -19.82 12.59
C GLU A 82 -17.56 -20.98 11.82
N VAL A 83 -17.63 -20.88 10.48
CA VAL A 83 -18.13 -21.96 9.62
C VAL A 83 -17.19 -23.17 9.66
N SER A 84 -15.88 -22.94 9.64
CA SER A 84 -14.88 -24.01 9.78
C SER A 84 -15.00 -24.77 11.10
N GLU A 85 -15.17 -24.06 12.21
CA GLU A 85 -15.36 -24.65 13.54
C GLU A 85 -16.69 -25.39 13.65
N HIS A 86 -17.76 -24.83 13.08
CA HIS A 86 -19.06 -25.49 13.03
C HIS A 86 -19.00 -26.83 12.27
N LEU A 87 -18.40 -26.85 11.08
CA LEU A 87 -18.21 -28.07 10.29
C LEU A 87 -17.29 -29.06 11.00
N SER A 88 -16.19 -28.59 11.57
CA SER A 88 -15.26 -29.42 12.35
C SER A 88 -15.96 -30.11 13.52
N SER A 89 -16.77 -29.36 14.30
CA SER A 89 -17.52 -29.91 15.42
C SER A 89 -18.51 -31.01 14.98
N SER A 90 -19.11 -30.85 13.80
CA SER A 90 -20.08 -31.80 13.26
C SER A 90 -19.41 -33.05 12.68
N LEU A 91 -18.26 -32.91 12.01
CA LEU A 91 -17.44 -34.04 11.56
C LEU A 91 -16.87 -34.86 12.73
N ASN A 92 -16.50 -34.19 13.83
CA ASN A 92 -16.08 -34.87 15.06
C ASN A 92 -17.20 -35.75 15.64
N LYS A 93 -18.46 -35.28 15.63
CA LYS A 93 -19.62 -36.10 16.05
C LYS A 93 -19.80 -37.33 15.16
N LYS A 94 -19.56 -37.20 13.86
CA LYS A 94 -19.59 -38.30 12.88
C LYS A 94 -18.31 -39.16 12.85
N LYS A 95 -17.30 -38.84 13.68
CA LYS A 95 -16.01 -39.55 13.77
C LYS A 95 -15.22 -39.57 12.44
N VAL A 96 -15.31 -38.49 11.65
CA VAL A 96 -14.50 -38.30 10.44
C VAL A 96 -13.23 -37.51 10.83
N PRO A 97 -12.03 -38.11 10.75
CA PRO A 97 -10.77 -37.41 10.98
C PRO A 97 -10.58 -36.29 9.95
N HIS A 98 -10.27 -35.09 10.41
CA HIS A 98 -10.08 -33.93 9.55
C HIS A 98 -9.08 -32.95 10.15
N GLU A 99 -8.48 -32.13 9.30
CA GLU A 99 -7.56 -31.06 9.68
C GLU A 99 -8.17 -29.70 9.33
N VAL A 100 -7.98 -28.69 10.19
CA VAL A 100 -8.53 -27.33 9.99
C VAL A 100 -7.40 -26.31 9.82
N LEU A 101 -7.52 -25.46 8.81
CA LEU A 101 -6.55 -24.42 8.46
C LEU A 101 -7.15 -23.03 8.64
N ASN A 102 -6.56 -22.25 9.55
CA ASN A 102 -7.08 -20.95 9.99
C ASN A 102 -6.15 -19.76 9.69
N ALA A 103 -5.16 -19.91 8.80
CA ALA A 103 -4.22 -18.89 8.36
C ALA A 103 -3.37 -18.24 9.49
N LYS A 104 -3.13 -18.96 10.60
CA LYS A 104 -2.33 -18.48 11.74
C LYS A 104 -0.89 -19.02 11.76
N GLN A 105 -0.64 -20.18 11.18
CA GLN A 105 0.67 -20.87 11.24
C GLN A 105 1.08 -21.40 9.88
N HIS A 106 1.75 -20.57 9.07
CA HIS A 106 2.04 -20.88 7.67
C HIS A 106 2.84 -22.19 7.44
N GLU A 107 3.84 -22.48 8.28
CA GLU A 107 4.70 -23.66 8.09
C GLU A 107 3.96 -24.99 8.34
N ARG A 108 3.16 -25.05 9.41
CA ARG A 108 2.33 -26.21 9.73
C ARG A 108 1.19 -26.39 8.72
N GLU A 109 0.59 -25.28 8.28
CA GLU A 109 -0.45 -25.31 7.26
C GLU A 109 0.05 -25.84 5.91
N ALA A 110 1.29 -25.51 5.54
CA ALA A 110 1.91 -26.04 4.32
C ALA A 110 2.08 -27.57 4.39
N GLN A 111 2.47 -28.11 5.55
CA GLN A 111 2.60 -29.57 5.75
C GLN A 111 1.25 -30.27 5.68
N ILE A 112 0.20 -29.69 6.27
CA ILE A 112 -1.15 -30.24 6.19
C ILE A 112 -1.66 -30.24 4.74
N ILE A 113 -1.48 -29.13 4.01
CA ILE A 113 -1.92 -29.02 2.61
C ILE A 113 -1.15 -29.98 1.69
N ALA A 114 0.15 -30.15 1.89
CA ALA A 114 0.94 -31.09 1.10
C ALA A 114 0.44 -32.55 1.24
N ASN A 115 -0.12 -32.88 2.41
CA ASN A 115 -0.71 -34.18 2.70
C ASN A 115 -2.23 -34.25 2.46
N ALA A 116 -2.89 -33.16 2.04
CA ALA A 116 -4.34 -33.11 1.83
C ALA A 116 -4.82 -33.93 0.61
N GLY A 117 -3.90 -34.43 -0.21
CA GLY A 117 -4.19 -35.35 -1.31
C GLY A 117 -4.03 -36.83 -0.95
N ALA A 118 -3.78 -37.16 0.32
CA ALA A 118 -3.64 -38.54 0.77
C ALA A 118 -5.00 -39.27 0.78
N LEU A 119 -4.98 -40.59 0.63
CA LEU A 119 -6.20 -41.40 0.56
C LEU A 119 -7.06 -41.22 1.83
N GLY A 120 -8.30 -40.77 1.66
CA GLY A 120 -9.25 -40.51 2.75
C GLY A 120 -8.95 -39.27 3.61
N SER A 121 -8.05 -38.38 3.22
CA SER A 121 -7.79 -37.15 3.97
C SER A 121 -8.91 -36.12 3.79
N VAL A 122 -9.35 -35.51 4.89
CA VAL A 122 -10.31 -34.40 4.87
C VAL A 122 -9.63 -33.16 5.43
N THR A 123 -9.66 -32.07 4.68
CA THR A 123 -9.04 -30.80 5.08
C THR A 123 -10.05 -29.66 4.93
N ILE A 124 -10.25 -28.88 5.99
CA ILE A 124 -11.07 -27.67 5.99
C ILE A 124 -10.14 -26.46 5.94
N ALA A 125 -10.32 -25.62 4.94
CA ALA A 125 -9.54 -24.40 4.73
C ALA A 125 -10.44 -23.16 4.84
N THR A 126 -10.10 -22.27 5.77
CA THR A 126 -10.76 -20.97 5.88
C THR A 126 -10.19 -20.01 4.83
N ASN A 127 -11.04 -19.50 3.95
CA ASN A 127 -10.72 -18.60 2.85
C ASN A 127 -9.54 -19.12 1.99
N MET A 128 -8.44 -18.36 1.95
CA MET A 128 -7.25 -18.65 1.16
C MET A 128 -6.16 -19.39 1.95
N ALA A 129 -6.48 -20.00 3.09
CA ALA A 129 -5.50 -20.79 3.85
C ALA A 129 -4.86 -21.86 2.96
N GLY A 130 -3.55 -22.07 3.09
CA GLY A 130 -2.82 -23.02 2.25
C GLY A 130 -2.61 -22.57 0.79
N ARG A 131 -2.77 -21.29 0.46
CA ARG A 131 -2.42 -20.76 -0.87
C ARG A 131 -0.91 -20.82 -1.10
N GLY A 132 -0.50 -21.27 -2.28
CA GLY A 132 0.91 -21.35 -2.67
C GLY A 132 1.53 -22.74 -2.51
N THR A 133 0.89 -23.65 -1.77
CA THR A 133 1.31 -25.05 -1.65
C THR A 133 0.50 -25.93 -2.58
N ASP A 134 1.18 -26.83 -3.30
CA ASP A 134 0.55 -27.82 -4.17
C ASP A 134 -0.05 -28.98 -3.36
N ILE A 135 -1.17 -29.51 -3.82
CA ILE A 135 -1.79 -30.70 -3.21
C ILE A 135 -1.41 -31.88 -4.09
N VAL A 136 -0.51 -32.70 -3.56
CA VAL A 136 -0.01 -33.88 -4.26
C VAL A 136 -0.96 -35.05 -3.99
N LEU A 137 -1.60 -35.59 -5.03
CA LEU A 137 -2.43 -36.78 -4.90
C LEU A 137 -1.55 -37.97 -4.47
N GLY A 138 -1.99 -38.73 -3.47
CA GLY A 138 -1.18 -39.77 -2.81
C GLY A 138 -0.42 -39.27 -1.57
N GLY A 139 -0.43 -37.97 -1.28
CA GLY A 139 0.26 -37.34 -0.15
C GLY A 139 1.69 -36.91 -0.48
N LYS A 140 2.37 -36.27 0.48
CA LYS A 140 3.77 -35.85 0.31
C LYS A 140 4.65 -37.08 0.12
N LYS A 141 5.50 -37.05 -0.92
CA LYS A 141 6.53 -38.07 -1.13
C LYS A 141 7.64 -37.89 -0.10
N ASP A 142 7.75 -38.82 0.83
CA ASP A 142 8.86 -38.84 1.78
C ASP A 142 10.14 -39.33 1.10
N GLU A 143 11.28 -38.70 1.40
CA GLU A 143 12.58 -39.02 0.78
C GLU A 143 13.04 -40.45 1.07
N SER A 144 12.49 -41.08 2.10
CA SER A 144 12.77 -42.47 2.50
C SER A 144 11.81 -43.50 1.92
N GLU A 145 10.67 -43.10 1.33
CA GLU A 145 9.74 -44.05 0.71
C GLU A 145 10.22 -44.47 -0.68
N ALA A 146 10.11 -45.77 -0.98
CA ALA A 146 10.39 -46.27 -2.32
C ALA A 146 9.42 -45.60 -3.30
N SER A 147 9.90 -45.21 -4.49
CA SER A 147 9.05 -44.51 -5.47
C SER A 147 7.82 -45.33 -5.88
N ALA A 148 7.91 -46.66 -5.84
CA ALA A 148 6.79 -47.57 -6.11
C ALA A 148 5.66 -47.46 -5.07
N ASP A 149 5.98 -47.33 -3.78
CA ASP A 149 4.96 -47.27 -2.71
C ASP A 149 4.12 -45.98 -2.81
N TRP A 150 4.75 -44.88 -3.23
CA TRP A 150 4.04 -43.62 -3.47
C TRP A 150 3.23 -43.66 -4.76
N GLU A 151 3.74 -44.29 -5.83
CA GLU A 151 3.02 -44.47 -7.09
C GLU A 151 1.72 -45.27 -6.88
N ASP A 152 1.75 -46.32 -6.05
CA ASP A 152 0.57 -47.10 -5.69
C ASP A 152 -0.46 -46.24 -4.90
N LYS A 153 0.00 -45.42 -3.95
CA LYS A 153 -0.88 -44.47 -3.22
C LYS A 153 -1.48 -43.42 -4.15
N HIS A 154 -0.68 -42.89 -5.07
CA HIS A 154 -1.11 -41.91 -6.05
C HIS A 154 -2.18 -42.52 -6.96
N GLN A 155 -1.93 -43.70 -7.52
CA GLN A 155 -2.88 -44.41 -8.38
C GLN A 155 -4.19 -44.72 -7.64
N ALA A 156 -4.10 -45.16 -6.38
CA ALA A 156 -5.30 -45.40 -5.56
C ALA A 156 -6.17 -44.14 -5.40
N VAL A 157 -5.56 -42.95 -5.33
CA VAL A 157 -6.29 -41.67 -5.26
C VAL A 157 -6.90 -41.31 -6.62
N LEU A 158 -6.21 -41.57 -7.73
CA LEU A 158 -6.75 -41.36 -9.07
C LEU A 158 -7.98 -42.26 -9.32
N ASP A 159 -7.91 -43.53 -8.90
CA ASP A 159 -8.97 -44.52 -9.10
C ASP A 159 -10.26 -44.19 -8.34
N VAL A 160 -10.17 -43.48 -7.20
CA VAL A 160 -11.34 -43.00 -6.45
C VAL A 160 -11.86 -41.64 -6.93
N GLY A 161 -11.31 -41.11 -8.04
CA GLY A 161 -11.77 -39.88 -8.68
C GLY A 161 -10.98 -38.63 -8.31
N GLY A 162 -9.78 -38.77 -7.71
CA GLY A 162 -8.90 -37.67 -7.36
C GLY A 162 -9.43 -36.75 -6.26
N LEU A 163 -8.93 -35.51 -6.19
CA LEU A 163 -9.30 -34.56 -5.15
C LEU A 163 -10.71 -33.99 -5.37
N ARG A 164 -11.58 -34.13 -4.37
CA ARG A 164 -12.89 -33.47 -4.29
C ARG A 164 -12.75 -32.11 -3.61
N VAL A 165 -13.18 -31.04 -4.27
CA VAL A 165 -13.25 -29.69 -3.71
C VAL A 165 -14.69 -29.32 -3.41
N ILE A 166 -14.96 -28.91 -2.17
CA ILE A 166 -16.28 -28.48 -1.73
C ILE A 166 -16.19 -27.02 -1.31
N GLY A 167 -16.93 -26.15 -1.99
CA GLY A 167 -17.15 -24.78 -1.53
C GLY A 167 -18.41 -24.73 -0.69
N THR A 168 -18.31 -24.30 0.56
CA THR A 168 -19.48 -24.25 1.46
C THR A 168 -20.36 -23.03 1.21
N GLU A 169 -19.83 -22.05 0.47
CA GLU A 169 -20.44 -20.83 0.00
C GLU A 169 -19.71 -20.38 -1.28
N ARG A 170 -20.30 -19.41 -1.99
CA ARG A 170 -19.57 -18.68 -3.03
C ARG A 170 -19.10 -17.33 -2.52
N HIS A 171 -17.91 -16.94 -2.94
CA HIS A 171 -17.36 -15.63 -2.65
C HIS A 171 -18.03 -14.56 -3.54
N GLU A 172 -17.92 -13.30 -3.13
CA GLU A 172 -18.32 -12.17 -3.96
C GLU A 172 -17.56 -12.14 -5.29
N SER A 173 -16.27 -12.51 -5.25
CA SER A 173 -15.43 -12.62 -6.44
C SER A 173 -15.34 -14.06 -6.92
N ARG A 174 -15.68 -14.26 -8.19
CA ARG A 174 -15.58 -15.54 -8.88
C ARG A 174 -14.14 -16.02 -8.97
N ARG A 175 -13.17 -15.11 -8.98
CA ARG A 175 -11.75 -15.44 -8.99
C ARG A 175 -11.35 -16.31 -7.80
N ILE A 176 -11.88 -16.03 -6.61
CA ILE A 176 -11.55 -16.78 -5.39
C ILE A 176 -12.15 -18.19 -5.47
N ASP A 177 -13.39 -18.31 -5.94
CA ASP A 177 -14.03 -19.60 -6.17
C ASP A 177 -13.25 -20.46 -7.19
N ASN A 178 -12.82 -19.84 -8.29
CA ASN A 178 -12.01 -20.52 -9.32
C ASN A 178 -10.64 -20.95 -8.77
N GLN A 179 -10.05 -20.20 -7.84
CA GLN A 179 -8.81 -20.59 -7.17
C GLN A 179 -9.00 -21.78 -6.26
N LEU A 180 -10.10 -21.83 -5.50
CA LEU A 180 -10.44 -22.98 -4.67
C LEU A 180 -10.64 -24.23 -5.54
N ARG A 181 -11.45 -24.12 -6.59
CA ARG A 181 -11.71 -25.17 -7.58
C ARG A 181 -10.42 -25.64 -8.29
N GLY A 182 -9.54 -24.70 -8.64
CA GLY A 182 -8.25 -24.95 -9.28
C GLY A 182 -7.22 -25.69 -8.41
N ARG A 183 -7.56 -26.02 -7.16
CA ARG A 183 -6.77 -26.95 -6.34
C ARG A 183 -6.96 -28.41 -6.74
N SER A 184 -8.02 -28.72 -7.50
CA SER A 184 -8.28 -30.04 -8.06
C SER A 184 -8.07 -30.07 -9.59
N GLY A 185 -7.74 -31.25 -10.12
CA GLY A 185 -7.53 -31.52 -11.54
C GLY A 185 -6.26 -30.91 -12.13
N ARG A 186 -5.19 -30.81 -11.32
CA ARG A 186 -3.89 -30.28 -11.77
C ARG A 186 -3.22 -31.29 -12.71
N GLN A 187 -2.52 -30.79 -13.72
CA GLN A 187 -1.82 -31.62 -14.71
C GLN A 187 -2.70 -32.75 -15.33
N GLY A 188 -4.00 -32.49 -15.50
CA GLY A 188 -4.94 -33.44 -16.10
C GLY A 188 -5.36 -34.58 -15.18
N ASP A 189 -5.05 -34.49 -13.88
CA ASP A 189 -5.54 -35.43 -12.89
C ASP A 189 -7.09 -35.44 -12.84
N PRO A 190 -7.72 -36.57 -12.53
CA PRO A 190 -9.14 -36.60 -12.21
C PRO A 190 -9.38 -35.78 -10.93
N GLY A 191 -10.58 -35.26 -10.83
CA GLY A 191 -10.98 -34.46 -9.69
C GLY A 191 -12.40 -34.00 -9.85
N ALA A 192 -12.99 -33.49 -8.78
CA ALA A 192 -14.32 -32.94 -8.84
C ALA A 192 -14.44 -31.68 -8.00
N SER A 193 -15.32 -30.75 -8.40
CA SER A 193 -15.69 -29.62 -7.57
C SER A 193 -17.20 -29.45 -7.48
N ARG A 194 -17.69 -29.00 -6.33
CA ARG A 194 -19.10 -28.63 -6.12
C ARG A 194 -19.20 -27.49 -5.10
N PHE A 195 -20.12 -26.57 -5.35
CA PHE A 195 -20.44 -25.49 -4.42
C PHE A 195 -21.83 -25.67 -3.83
N TYR A 196 -21.94 -25.35 -2.55
CA TYR A 196 -23.15 -25.39 -1.76
C TYR A 196 -23.51 -23.95 -1.38
N LEU A 197 -24.78 -23.59 -1.52
CA LEU A 197 -25.29 -22.27 -1.18
C LEU A 197 -26.59 -22.40 -0.40
N SER A 198 -26.87 -21.38 0.41
CA SER A 198 -28.13 -21.17 1.10
C SER A 198 -28.71 -19.80 0.71
N LEU A 199 -30.04 -19.68 0.72
CA LEU A 199 -30.71 -18.38 0.58
C LEU A 199 -30.34 -17.39 1.71
N GLU A 200 -29.83 -17.90 2.82
CA GLU A 200 -29.36 -17.13 3.97
C GLU A 200 -27.91 -16.66 3.84
N ASP A 201 -27.17 -17.10 2.81
CA ASP A 201 -25.76 -16.71 2.61
C ASP A 201 -25.64 -15.24 2.18
N SER A 202 -24.52 -14.61 2.53
CA SER A 202 -24.26 -13.18 2.26
C SER A 202 -24.45 -12.81 0.79
N LEU A 203 -23.92 -13.62 -0.14
CA LEU A 203 -24.09 -13.39 -1.58
C LEU A 203 -25.57 -13.44 -1.98
N MET A 204 -26.33 -14.40 -1.46
CA MET A 204 -27.75 -14.52 -1.77
C MET A 204 -28.56 -13.38 -1.15
N ARG A 205 -28.24 -12.90 0.05
CA ARG A 205 -28.91 -11.74 0.66
C ARG A 205 -28.77 -10.45 -0.15
N ILE A 206 -27.64 -10.25 -0.81
CA ILE A 206 -27.39 -9.05 -1.63
C ILE A 206 -28.30 -9.02 -2.88
N PHE A 207 -28.68 -10.19 -3.42
CA PHE A 207 -29.40 -10.30 -4.70
C PHE A 207 -30.82 -10.87 -4.63
N ALA A 208 -31.06 -11.80 -3.71
CA ALA A 208 -32.36 -12.36 -3.45
C ALA A 208 -33.17 -11.34 -2.64
N SER A 209 -33.87 -10.46 -3.36
CA SER A 209 -34.96 -9.69 -2.75
C SER A 209 -35.91 -10.64 -2.03
N GLU A 210 -36.57 -10.19 -0.96
CA GLU A 210 -37.56 -11.01 -0.22
C GLU A 210 -38.60 -11.68 -1.14
N ARG A 211 -38.89 -11.07 -2.29
CA ARG A 211 -39.77 -11.62 -3.32
C ARG A 211 -39.23 -12.89 -4.00
N VAL A 212 -37.92 -12.97 -4.25
CA VAL A 212 -37.29 -14.13 -4.89
C VAL A 212 -37.23 -15.29 -3.90
N SER A 213 -36.82 -15.03 -2.66
CA SER A 213 -36.85 -16.03 -1.59
C SER A 213 -38.27 -16.54 -1.32
N GLY A 214 -39.27 -15.64 -1.31
CA GLY A 214 -40.67 -16.01 -1.17
C GLY A 214 -41.25 -16.78 -2.37
N LEU A 215 -40.73 -16.59 -3.58
CA LEU A 215 -41.10 -17.39 -4.75
C LEU A 215 -40.55 -18.83 -4.63
N MET A 216 -39.29 -18.97 -4.18
CA MET A 216 -38.65 -20.27 -3.97
C MET A 216 -39.31 -21.07 -2.85
N GLN A 217 -39.71 -20.42 -1.75
CA GLN A 217 -40.50 -21.07 -0.70
C GLN A 217 -41.88 -21.55 -1.22
N LYS A 218 -42.51 -20.78 -2.12
CA LYS A 218 -43.79 -21.16 -2.75
C LYS A 218 -43.66 -22.24 -3.83
N LEU A 219 -42.47 -22.44 -4.37
CA LEU A 219 -42.14 -23.52 -5.31
C LEU A 219 -42.13 -24.90 -4.63
N GLY A 220 -42.29 -24.96 -3.30
CA GLY A 220 -42.55 -26.20 -2.58
C GLY A 220 -41.31 -27.02 -2.25
N LEU A 221 -40.14 -26.37 -2.09
CA LEU A 221 -38.93 -27.03 -1.60
C LEU A 221 -39.19 -27.62 -0.22
N GLU A 222 -39.17 -28.95 -0.13
CA GLU A 222 -39.27 -29.65 1.14
C GLU A 222 -37.94 -29.57 1.90
N LYS A 223 -38.01 -29.78 3.22
CA LYS A 223 -36.82 -29.72 4.08
C LYS A 223 -35.81 -30.78 3.62
N GLY A 224 -34.60 -30.33 3.28
CA GLY A 224 -33.51 -31.21 2.78
C GLY A 224 -33.49 -31.44 1.27
N GLU A 225 -34.41 -30.87 0.49
CA GLU A 225 -34.32 -30.87 -0.97
C GLU A 225 -33.45 -29.72 -1.48
N SER A 226 -32.54 -30.03 -2.42
CA SER A 226 -31.66 -29.06 -3.06
C SER A 226 -32.16 -28.70 -4.46
N ILE A 227 -32.06 -27.41 -4.82
CA ILE A 227 -32.27 -27.00 -6.21
C ILE A 227 -30.98 -27.22 -6.98
N GLU A 228 -30.98 -28.17 -7.93
CA GLU A 228 -29.93 -28.29 -8.94
C GLU A 228 -30.52 -27.93 -10.31
N HIS A 229 -30.24 -26.71 -10.80
CA HIS A 229 -30.64 -26.33 -12.15
C HIS A 229 -29.65 -25.35 -12.78
N PRO A 230 -29.25 -25.56 -14.06
CA PRO A 230 -28.36 -24.65 -14.79
C PRO A 230 -28.73 -23.15 -14.76
N TRP A 231 -30.02 -22.79 -14.65
CA TRP A 231 -30.43 -21.38 -14.59
C TRP A 231 -30.03 -20.72 -13.26
N VAL A 232 -30.00 -21.49 -12.17
CA VAL A 232 -29.62 -21.02 -10.83
C VAL A 232 -28.13 -20.71 -10.81
N SER A 233 -27.28 -21.63 -11.28
CA SER A 233 -25.83 -21.39 -11.39
C SER A 233 -25.51 -20.18 -12.26
N LYS A 234 -26.23 -20.00 -13.39
CA LYS A 234 -26.06 -18.82 -14.25
C LYS A 234 -26.54 -17.52 -13.59
N ALA A 235 -27.60 -17.57 -12.79
CA ALA A 235 -28.08 -16.42 -12.03
C ALA A 235 -27.07 -15.99 -10.95
N ILE A 236 -26.46 -16.96 -10.25
CA ILE A 236 -25.40 -16.72 -9.27
C ILE A 236 -24.16 -16.12 -9.96
N GLU A 237 -23.75 -16.64 -11.12
CA GLU A 237 -22.64 -16.07 -11.89
C GLU A 237 -22.90 -14.61 -12.27
N ASN A 238 -24.12 -14.29 -12.73
CA ASN A 238 -24.49 -12.92 -13.06
C ASN A 238 -24.50 -12.00 -11.83
N ALA A 239 -24.91 -12.52 -10.68
CA ALA A 239 -24.86 -11.81 -9.41
C ALA A 239 -23.40 -11.48 -9.02
N GLN A 240 -22.49 -12.47 -9.05
CA GLN A 240 -21.06 -12.24 -8.80
C GLN A 240 -20.49 -11.19 -9.75
N ARG A 241 -20.75 -11.29 -11.07
CA ARG A 241 -20.29 -10.30 -12.05
C ARG A 241 -20.78 -8.88 -11.73
N LYS A 242 -22.00 -8.75 -11.18
CA LYS A 242 -22.55 -7.44 -10.78
C LYS A 242 -21.90 -6.90 -9.51
N VAL A 243 -21.57 -7.75 -8.53
CA VAL A 243 -20.77 -7.32 -7.35
C VAL A 243 -19.38 -6.90 -7.78
N GLU A 244 -18.73 -7.69 -8.64
CA GLU A 244 -17.41 -7.38 -9.18
C GLU A 244 -17.41 -6.05 -9.93
N GLY A 245 -18.41 -5.82 -10.79
CA GLY A 245 -18.59 -4.53 -11.49
C GLY A 245 -18.79 -3.36 -10.53
N HIS A 246 -19.61 -3.53 -9.49
CA HIS A 246 -19.80 -2.50 -8.46
C HIS A 246 -18.51 -2.19 -7.70
N ASN A 247 -17.79 -3.22 -7.26
CA ASN A 247 -16.50 -3.07 -6.58
C ASN A 247 -15.44 -2.46 -7.50
N PHE A 248 -15.49 -2.76 -8.80
CA PHE A 248 -14.64 -2.16 -9.80
C PHE A 248 -14.95 -0.67 -9.98
N ASP A 249 -16.22 -0.28 -10.04
CA ASP A 249 -16.62 1.13 -10.16
C ASP A 249 -16.15 1.95 -8.94
N ILE A 250 -16.26 1.39 -7.73
CA ILE A 250 -15.69 2.01 -6.52
C ILE A 250 -14.17 2.17 -6.66
N ARG A 251 -13.47 1.09 -7.05
CA ARG A 251 -12.01 1.13 -7.24
C ARG A 251 -11.59 2.12 -8.32
N LYS A 252 -12.35 2.23 -9.40
CA LYS A 252 -12.13 3.18 -10.50
C LYS A 252 -12.31 4.61 -10.03
N GLN A 253 -13.29 4.89 -9.17
CA GLN A 253 -13.45 6.21 -8.55
C GLN A 253 -12.24 6.53 -7.67
N LEU A 254 -11.83 5.61 -6.78
CA LEU A 254 -10.66 5.80 -5.92
C LEU A 254 -9.38 6.05 -6.74
N LEU A 255 -9.17 5.26 -7.80
CA LEU A 255 -8.01 5.41 -8.70
C LEU A 255 -7.95 6.80 -9.34
N GLN A 256 -9.11 7.41 -9.64
CA GLN A 256 -9.14 8.76 -10.23
C GLN A 256 -8.68 9.85 -9.25
N TYR A 257 -8.94 9.69 -7.95
CA TYR A 257 -8.38 10.59 -6.93
C TYR A 257 -6.87 10.35 -6.81
N ASP A 258 -6.45 9.08 -6.78
CA ASP A 258 -5.03 8.72 -6.72
C ASP A 258 -4.25 9.17 -7.95
N ASP A 259 -4.87 9.23 -9.13
CA ASP A 259 -4.24 9.72 -10.37
C ASP A 259 -3.90 11.21 -10.27
N VAL A 260 -4.76 12.04 -9.65
CA VAL A 260 -4.47 13.47 -9.42
C VAL A 260 -3.26 13.62 -8.50
N ALA A 261 -3.24 12.91 -7.37
CA ALA A 261 -2.10 12.94 -6.46
C ALA A 261 -0.82 12.38 -7.11
N ASN A 262 -0.96 11.37 -7.98
CA ASN A 262 0.17 10.78 -8.69
C ASN A 262 0.77 11.70 -9.75
N ASP A 263 -0.05 12.48 -10.45
CA ASP A 263 0.43 13.47 -11.42
C ASP A 263 1.21 14.59 -10.73
N GLN A 264 0.70 15.11 -9.60
CA GLN A 264 1.45 16.05 -8.75
C GLN A 264 2.76 15.46 -8.23
N ARG A 265 2.70 14.21 -7.72
CA ARG A 265 3.89 13.51 -7.21
C ARG A 265 4.96 13.34 -8.28
N LYS A 266 4.59 13.03 -9.53
CA LYS A 266 5.55 12.90 -10.63
C LYS A 266 6.33 14.20 -10.84
N VAL A 267 5.62 15.33 -10.94
CA VAL A 267 6.24 16.65 -11.12
C VAL A 267 7.21 16.98 -9.98
N ILE A 268 6.77 16.78 -8.73
CA ILE A 268 7.62 17.07 -7.56
C ILE A 268 8.83 16.13 -7.50
N TYR A 269 8.66 14.86 -7.82
CA TYR A 269 9.76 13.89 -7.76
C TYR A 269 10.75 14.09 -8.91
N GLU A 270 10.27 14.49 -10.09
CA GLU A 270 11.10 14.88 -11.21
C GLU A 270 11.97 16.10 -10.84
N GLN A 271 11.35 17.20 -10.38
CA GLN A 271 12.08 18.39 -9.91
C GLN A 271 13.07 18.06 -8.78
N ARG A 272 12.65 17.25 -7.80
CA ARG A 272 13.50 16.83 -6.69
C ARG A 272 14.71 16.03 -7.18
N ASN A 273 14.53 15.11 -8.13
CA ASN A 273 15.61 14.33 -8.71
C ASN A 273 16.56 15.20 -9.54
N GLU A 274 16.03 16.13 -10.35
CA GLU A 274 16.84 17.10 -11.09
C GLU A 274 17.73 17.93 -10.15
N ILE A 275 17.18 18.45 -9.05
CA ILE A 275 17.96 19.18 -8.04
C ILE A 275 19.02 18.27 -7.39
N MET A 276 18.68 17.02 -7.08
CA MET A 276 19.61 16.06 -6.48
C MET A 276 20.75 15.66 -7.42
N GLU A 277 20.49 15.52 -8.71
CA GLU A 277 21.48 15.16 -9.73
C GLU A 277 22.34 16.37 -10.15
N ALA A 278 21.78 17.57 -10.13
CA ALA A 278 22.49 18.79 -10.51
C ALA A 278 23.68 19.08 -9.58
N SER A 279 24.82 19.45 -10.17
CA SER A 279 26.01 19.87 -9.42
C SER A 279 25.87 21.26 -8.82
N ASN A 280 25.17 22.16 -9.51
CA ASN A 280 24.81 23.49 -9.02
C ASN A 280 23.36 23.79 -9.43
N ILE A 281 22.69 24.65 -8.66
CA ILE A 281 21.34 25.16 -8.98
C ILE A 281 21.29 26.70 -9.01
N ALA A 282 22.44 27.34 -9.29
CA ALA A 282 22.61 28.78 -9.22
C ALA A 282 21.61 29.52 -10.11
N ASP A 283 21.54 29.10 -11.37
CA ASP A 283 20.68 29.71 -12.38
C ASP A 283 19.20 29.53 -12.02
N THR A 284 18.84 28.39 -11.42
CA THR A 284 17.50 28.13 -10.90
C THR A 284 17.14 29.09 -9.76
N ILE A 285 18.06 29.32 -8.82
CA ILE A 285 17.83 30.27 -7.72
C ILE A 285 17.72 31.71 -8.25
N VAL A 286 18.54 32.11 -9.22
CA VAL A 286 18.45 33.43 -9.86
C VAL A 286 17.09 33.60 -10.53
N SER A 287 16.66 32.63 -11.35
CA SER A 287 15.36 32.69 -12.02
C SER A 287 14.20 32.75 -11.03
N ILE A 288 14.21 31.92 -9.97
CA ILE A 288 13.16 31.93 -8.95
C ILE A 288 13.16 33.25 -8.18
N ARG A 289 14.34 33.82 -7.90
CA ARG A 289 14.45 35.11 -7.22
C ARG A 289 13.87 36.24 -8.08
N ASP A 290 14.19 36.27 -9.36
CA ASP A 290 13.67 37.29 -10.28
C ASP A 290 12.14 37.20 -10.38
N ASP A 291 11.57 35.99 -10.45
CA ASP A 291 10.12 35.76 -10.38
C ASP A 291 9.53 36.33 -9.08
N VAL A 292 10.10 35.95 -7.92
CA VAL A 292 9.56 36.34 -6.60
C VAL A 292 9.68 37.85 -6.36
N VAL A 293 10.78 38.47 -6.78
CA VAL A 293 10.96 39.93 -6.68
C VAL A 293 9.97 40.66 -7.58
N THR A 294 9.75 40.16 -8.79
CA THR A 294 8.76 40.73 -9.72
C THR A 294 7.36 40.65 -9.14
N ASP A 295 6.96 39.47 -8.65
CA ASP A 295 5.67 39.25 -8.01
C ASP A 295 5.47 40.12 -6.76
N LEU A 296 6.53 40.37 -5.98
CA LEU A 296 6.48 41.26 -4.84
C LEU A 296 6.25 42.70 -5.30
N ILE A 297 7.02 43.18 -6.28
CA ILE A 297 6.87 44.54 -6.79
C ILE A 297 5.47 44.74 -7.36
N ASP A 298 4.93 43.78 -8.11
CA ASP A 298 3.59 43.84 -8.70
C ASP A 298 2.47 44.03 -7.66
N GLN A 299 2.67 43.57 -6.42
CA GLN A 299 1.70 43.74 -5.33
C GLN A 299 1.61 45.19 -4.83
N TYR A 300 2.70 45.95 -4.92
CA TYR A 300 2.79 47.33 -4.42
C TYR A 300 2.84 48.39 -5.53
N ILE A 301 3.30 47.99 -6.72
CA ILE A 301 3.44 48.80 -7.92
C ILE A 301 2.75 48.05 -9.06
N PRO A 302 1.47 48.34 -9.33
CA PRO A 302 0.75 47.70 -10.42
C PRO A 302 1.40 48.01 -11.78
N LEU A 303 1.38 47.05 -12.70
CA LEU A 303 1.94 47.22 -14.04
C LEU A 303 1.29 48.40 -14.78
N GLN A 304 2.12 49.28 -15.35
CA GLN A 304 1.70 50.45 -16.13
C GLN A 304 0.86 51.46 -15.32
N SER A 305 1.11 51.55 -14.01
CA SER A 305 0.42 52.47 -13.11
C SER A 305 1.11 53.84 -13.02
N VAL A 306 0.36 54.84 -12.57
CA VAL A 306 0.90 56.16 -12.23
C VAL A 306 1.49 56.14 -10.83
N GLU A 307 2.50 56.99 -10.57
CA GLU A 307 3.23 57.07 -9.30
C GLU A 307 2.32 57.23 -8.07
N GLU A 308 1.18 57.89 -8.22
CA GLU A 308 0.18 58.09 -7.16
C GLU A 308 -0.45 56.79 -6.65
N GLN A 309 -0.38 55.72 -7.44
CA GLN A 309 -0.92 54.39 -7.09
C GLN A 309 0.12 53.50 -6.43
N TRP A 310 1.38 53.94 -6.31
CA TRP A 310 2.46 53.13 -5.76
C TRP A 310 2.47 53.17 -4.24
N ASP A 311 2.46 51.99 -3.60
CA ASP A 311 2.69 51.88 -2.15
C ASP A 311 4.19 51.68 -1.86
N LEU A 312 4.93 52.78 -1.92
CA LEU A 312 6.38 52.77 -1.69
C LEU A 312 6.76 52.41 -0.24
N THR A 313 5.90 52.74 0.72
CA THR A 313 6.21 52.48 2.15
C THR A 313 6.01 51.01 2.48
N GLY A 314 4.93 50.41 1.95
CA GLY A 314 4.69 48.98 2.01
C GLY A 314 5.80 48.19 1.32
N LEU A 315 6.19 48.60 0.11
CA LEU A 315 7.27 47.95 -0.64
C LEU A 315 8.61 47.98 0.10
N GLN A 316 9.01 49.13 0.66
CA GLN A 316 10.24 49.25 1.45
C GLN A 316 10.24 48.30 2.65
N THR A 317 9.11 48.23 3.37
CA THR A 317 8.97 47.35 4.54
C THR A 317 9.05 45.88 4.11
N ALA A 318 8.37 45.50 3.04
CA ALA A 318 8.38 44.14 2.51
C ALA A 318 9.78 43.71 2.01
N LEU A 319 10.51 44.60 1.34
CA LEU A 319 11.90 44.35 0.91
C LEU A 319 12.86 44.18 2.10
N GLU A 320 12.68 44.95 3.18
CA GLU A 320 13.46 44.77 4.39
C GLU A 320 13.10 43.45 5.10
N ASP A 321 11.81 43.14 5.23
CA ASP A 321 11.33 41.96 5.96
C ASP A 321 11.61 40.65 5.22
N GLU A 322 11.44 40.60 3.90
CA GLU A 322 11.62 39.37 3.11
C GLU A 322 13.06 39.20 2.61
N PHE A 323 13.74 40.29 2.21
CA PHE A 323 15.05 40.24 1.56
C PHE A 323 16.19 40.87 2.37
N TYR A 324 15.94 41.48 3.54
CA TYR A 324 16.92 42.32 4.26
C TYR A 324 17.52 43.43 3.38
N CYS A 325 16.82 43.83 2.32
CA CYS A 325 17.29 44.86 1.39
C CYS A 325 16.80 46.22 1.88
N LYS A 326 17.71 47.02 2.45
CA LYS A 326 17.41 48.37 2.93
C LYS A 326 17.61 49.36 1.79
N LEU A 327 16.54 49.65 1.06
CA LEU A 327 16.53 50.67 0.01
C LEU A 327 15.63 51.84 0.41
N ASN A 328 16.19 53.05 0.43
CA ASN A 328 15.41 54.28 0.56
C ASN A 328 14.80 54.67 -0.79
N ILE A 329 13.91 53.83 -1.32
CA ILE A 329 13.21 54.03 -2.60
C ILE A 329 12.63 55.45 -2.75
N LYS A 330 12.05 56.00 -1.68
CA LYS A 330 11.48 57.35 -1.69
C LYS A 330 12.51 58.46 -1.91
N GLU A 331 13.66 58.38 -1.25
CA GLU A 331 14.75 59.35 -1.44
C GLU A 331 15.33 59.22 -2.85
N GLN A 332 15.43 58.00 -3.39
CA GLN A 332 15.95 57.78 -4.74
C GLN A 332 15.01 58.35 -5.82
N LEU A 333 13.69 58.20 -5.66
CA LEU A 333 12.69 58.81 -6.54
C LEU A 333 12.69 60.35 -6.47
N ASP A 334 12.90 60.91 -5.28
CA ASP A 334 12.99 62.36 -5.09
C ASP A 334 14.30 62.94 -5.69
N GLU A 335 15.37 62.14 -5.77
CA GLU A 335 16.69 62.54 -6.29
C GLU A 335 16.84 62.38 -7.82
N ASP A 336 16.13 61.43 -8.43
CA ASP A 336 16.27 61.09 -9.85
C ASP A 336 14.90 61.02 -10.57
N GLU A 337 14.55 62.12 -11.25
CA GLU A 337 13.32 62.24 -12.06
C GLU A 337 13.29 61.28 -13.28
N SER A 338 14.38 60.56 -13.57
CA SER A 338 14.42 59.54 -14.65
C SER A 338 14.02 58.14 -14.20
N LEU A 339 13.76 57.95 -12.89
CA LEU A 339 13.28 56.67 -12.35
C LEU A 339 11.80 56.46 -12.66
N HIS A 340 11.54 55.72 -13.72
CA HIS A 340 10.23 55.18 -14.07
C HIS A 340 10.06 53.75 -13.54
N GLU A 341 8.85 53.19 -13.66
CA GLU A 341 8.50 51.85 -13.17
C GLU A 341 9.54 50.77 -13.56
N GLU A 342 9.91 50.69 -14.84
CA GLU A 342 10.88 49.70 -15.34
C GLU A 342 12.27 49.88 -14.73
N SER A 343 12.79 51.11 -14.68
CA SER A 343 14.09 51.40 -14.07
C SER A 343 14.12 51.17 -12.56
N LEU A 344 12.99 51.37 -11.87
CA LEU A 344 12.87 51.07 -10.45
C LEU A 344 12.90 49.56 -10.18
N ARG A 345 12.21 48.77 -11.01
CA ARG A 345 12.26 47.29 -10.96
C ARG A 345 13.70 46.80 -11.18
N GLU A 346 14.38 47.33 -12.19
CA GLU A 346 15.78 46.98 -12.47
C GLU A 346 16.71 47.35 -11.30
N LEU A 347 16.49 48.52 -10.67
CA LEU A 347 17.30 48.97 -9.54
C LEU A 347 17.13 48.06 -8.31
N ILE A 348 15.90 47.68 -7.97
CA ILE A 348 15.61 46.77 -6.85
C ILE A 348 16.24 45.40 -7.10
N SER A 349 16.00 44.82 -8.27
CA SER A 349 16.57 43.51 -8.65
C SER A 349 18.10 43.55 -8.64
N LYS A 350 18.71 44.63 -9.15
CA LYS A 350 20.17 44.80 -9.14
C LYS A 350 20.72 44.89 -7.71
N SER A 351 20.08 45.65 -6.82
CA SER A 351 20.52 45.77 -5.43
C SER A 351 20.49 44.41 -4.71
N ILE A 352 19.42 43.64 -4.88
CA ILE A 352 19.28 42.30 -4.30
C ILE A 352 20.35 41.35 -4.86
N ASN A 353 20.61 41.41 -6.18
CA ASN A 353 21.63 40.60 -6.84
C ASN A 353 23.04 40.94 -6.35
N GLU A 354 23.35 42.22 -6.15
CA GLU A 354 24.63 42.68 -5.61
C GLU A 354 24.84 42.25 -4.16
N ASP A 355 23.81 42.33 -3.32
CA ASP A 355 23.88 41.86 -1.94
C ASP A 355 24.08 40.34 -1.85
N TYR A 356 23.43 39.59 -2.75
CA TYR A 356 23.66 38.16 -2.86
C TYR A 356 25.09 37.82 -3.33
N ALA A 357 25.62 38.55 -4.31
CA ALA A 357 26.99 38.37 -4.78
C ALA A 357 28.03 38.66 -3.68
N LYS A 358 27.80 39.67 -2.82
CA LYS A 358 28.65 39.93 -1.65
C LYS A 358 28.66 38.73 -0.68
N LYS A 359 27.51 38.08 -0.48
CA LYS A 359 27.41 36.87 0.37
C LYS A 359 28.18 35.70 -0.22
N GLU A 360 28.13 35.51 -1.53
CA GLU A 360 28.91 34.47 -2.21
C GLU A 360 30.42 34.65 -2.00
N ILE A 361 30.90 35.89 -2.07
CA ILE A 361 32.31 36.20 -1.82
C ILE A 361 32.70 35.88 -0.36
N LEU A 362 31.82 36.18 0.60
CA LEU A 362 32.08 35.96 2.03
C LEU A 362 31.98 34.49 2.45
N ALA A 363 31.00 33.74 1.93
CA ALA A 363 30.79 32.33 2.28
C ALA A 363 31.68 31.36 1.48
N GLY A 364 32.11 31.76 0.28
CA GLY A 364 32.69 30.88 -0.71
C GLY A 364 31.63 30.19 -1.56
N ALA A 365 31.87 30.11 -2.87
CA ALA A 365 30.91 29.60 -3.85
C ALA A 365 30.46 28.16 -3.55
N GLU A 366 31.38 27.23 -3.25
CA GLU A 366 31.03 25.82 -3.04
C GLU A 366 30.10 25.60 -1.83
N VAL A 367 30.35 26.31 -0.73
CA VAL A 367 29.51 26.26 0.48
C VAL A 367 28.12 26.83 0.17
N LEU A 368 28.05 27.96 -0.55
CA LEU A 368 26.79 28.58 -0.91
C LEU A 368 25.96 27.70 -1.85
N ARG A 369 26.56 27.07 -2.87
CA ARG A 369 25.84 26.15 -3.78
C ARG A 369 25.28 24.92 -3.07
N HIS A 370 26.03 24.36 -2.13
CA HIS A 370 25.51 23.28 -1.29
C HIS A 370 24.39 23.73 -0.36
N PHE A 371 24.52 24.93 0.21
CA PHE A 371 23.48 25.51 1.05
C PHE A 371 22.19 25.76 0.27
N GLU A 372 22.26 26.40 -0.90
CA GLU A 372 21.11 26.61 -1.80
C GLU A 372 20.38 25.29 -2.09
N LYS A 373 21.13 24.25 -2.47
CA LYS A 373 20.56 22.92 -2.77
C LYS A 373 19.92 22.27 -1.55
N SER A 374 20.56 22.37 -0.38
CA SER A 374 20.02 21.82 0.86
C SER A 374 18.72 22.52 1.27
N VAL A 375 18.68 23.85 1.19
CA VAL A 375 17.49 24.65 1.51
C VAL A 375 16.37 24.32 0.54
N MET A 376 16.64 24.31 -0.77
CA MET A 376 15.63 23.97 -1.78
C MET A 376 15.00 22.59 -1.53
N LEU A 377 15.81 21.56 -1.28
CA LEU A 377 15.33 20.20 -1.02
C LEU A 377 14.54 20.11 0.29
N GLN A 378 15.04 20.71 1.37
CA GLN A 378 14.38 20.66 2.68
C GLN A 378 13.03 21.39 2.66
N THR A 379 12.98 22.56 2.02
CA THR A 379 11.72 23.32 1.90
C THR A 379 10.73 22.59 1.00
N LEU A 380 11.18 22.02 -0.13
CA LEU A 380 10.35 21.20 -1.01
C LEU A 380 9.76 19.99 -0.26
N ASP A 381 10.58 19.25 0.49
CA ASP A 381 10.12 18.08 1.24
C ASP A 381 9.12 18.45 2.35
N SER A 382 9.32 19.60 3.03
CA SER A 382 8.41 20.09 4.06
C SER A 382 7.06 20.53 3.46
N MET A 383 7.09 21.35 2.40
CA MET A 383 5.88 21.83 1.72
C MET A 383 5.09 20.69 1.09
N TRP A 384 5.79 19.73 0.47
CA TRP A 384 5.14 18.56 -0.10
C TRP A 384 4.42 17.70 0.95
N ARG A 385 5.03 17.52 2.13
CA ARG A 385 4.40 16.79 3.24
C ARG A 385 3.15 17.51 3.74
N GLU A 386 3.19 18.83 3.86
CA GLU A 386 2.04 19.63 4.26
C GLU A 386 0.91 19.55 3.21
N HIS A 387 1.25 19.65 1.93
CA HIS A 387 0.32 19.49 0.81
C HIS A 387 -0.35 18.11 0.81
N LEU A 388 0.39 17.03 1.07
CA LEU A 388 -0.20 15.69 1.21
C LEU A 388 -1.23 15.63 2.34
N GLY A 389 -0.97 16.27 3.48
CA GLY A 389 -1.93 16.39 4.57
C GLY A 389 -3.19 17.19 4.17
N ALA A 390 -3.01 18.31 3.47
CA ALA A 390 -4.12 19.12 2.96
C ALA A 390 -4.98 18.34 1.94
N MET A 391 -4.34 17.56 1.06
CA MET A 391 -4.99 16.71 0.07
C MET A 391 -5.83 15.59 0.69
N ASP A 392 -5.37 15.01 1.80
CA ASP A 392 -6.16 14.01 2.55
C ASP A 392 -7.39 14.63 3.20
N HIS A 393 -7.28 15.81 3.81
CA HIS A 393 -8.42 16.55 4.35
C HIS A 393 -9.41 16.94 3.26
N LEU A 394 -8.91 17.43 2.12
CA LEU A 394 -9.72 17.77 0.96
C LEU A 394 -10.52 16.56 0.48
N ARG A 395 -9.86 15.40 0.36
CA ARG A 395 -10.51 14.15 -0.08
C ARG A 395 -11.65 13.73 0.87
N GLN A 396 -11.48 13.87 2.18
CA GLN A 396 -12.55 13.53 3.15
C GLN A 396 -13.74 14.51 3.06
N GLY A 397 -13.47 15.80 2.83
CA GLY A 397 -14.51 16.84 2.79
C GLY A 397 -15.25 17.00 1.46
N ILE A 398 -14.64 16.61 0.33
CA ILE A 398 -15.16 16.95 -1.01
C ILE A 398 -16.51 16.31 -1.31
N HIS A 399 -16.84 15.19 -0.68
CA HIS A 399 -18.13 14.52 -0.85
C HIS A 399 -19.32 15.41 -0.46
N LEU A 400 -19.11 16.40 0.43
CA LEU A 400 -20.14 17.37 0.79
C LEU A 400 -20.52 18.30 -0.38
N ARG A 401 -19.64 18.49 -1.36
CA ARG A 401 -19.96 19.26 -2.59
C ARG A 401 -21.02 18.56 -3.45
N GLY A 402 -21.15 17.24 -3.29
CA GLY A 402 -22.19 16.44 -3.95
C GLY A 402 -23.61 16.90 -3.59
N TYR A 403 -23.82 17.46 -2.39
CA TYR A 403 -25.13 18.02 -1.99
C TYR A 403 -25.54 19.23 -2.85
N ALA A 404 -24.57 19.94 -3.43
CA ALA A 404 -24.82 21.05 -4.35
C ALA A 404 -24.95 20.61 -5.82
N GLN A 405 -25.12 19.31 -6.09
CA GLN A 405 -25.18 18.71 -7.43
C GLN A 405 -23.95 19.00 -8.31
N LYS A 406 -22.82 19.35 -7.69
CA LYS A 406 -21.53 19.44 -8.37
C LYS A 406 -20.85 18.08 -8.35
N ASP A 407 -20.12 17.75 -9.41
CA ASP A 407 -19.30 16.53 -9.45
C ASP A 407 -18.12 16.67 -8.47
N PRO A 408 -18.08 15.91 -7.36
CA PRO A 408 -17.03 16.02 -6.36
C PRO A 408 -15.64 15.78 -6.95
N LYS A 409 -15.53 14.95 -8.00
CA LYS A 409 -14.25 14.65 -8.63
C LYS A 409 -13.65 15.87 -9.33
N GLN A 410 -14.47 16.61 -10.07
CA GLN A 410 -13.99 17.80 -10.79
C GLN A 410 -13.62 18.90 -9.81
N GLU A 411 -14.42 19.08 -8.75
CA GLU A 411 -14.11 20.04 -7.69
C GLU A 411 -12.83 19.63 -6.95
N TYR A 412 -12.62 18.34 -6.64
CA TYR A 412 -11.38 17.83 -6.07
C TYR A 412 -10.19 18.17 -6.97
N LYS A 413 -10.27 17.87 -8.27
CA LYS A 413 -9.18 18.14 -9.21
C LYS A 413 -8.84 19.63 -9.30
N ARG A 414 -9.86 20.50 -9.30
CA ARG A 414 -9.66 21.96 -9.35
C ARG A 414 -9.01 22.47 -8.07
N GLU A 415 -9.60 22.18 -6.90
CA GLU A 415 -9.08 22.63 -5.61
C GLU A 415 -7.67 22.04 -5.34
N ALA A 416 -7.43 20.78 -5.71
CA ALA A 416 -6.11 20.15 -5.62
C ALA A 416 -5.06 20.85 -6.48
N PHE A 417 -5.42 21.32 -7.67
CA PHE A 417 -4.51 22.05 -8.56
C PHE A 417 -4.23 23.47 -8.06
N GLU A 418 -5.24 24.15 -7.52
CA GLU A 418 -5.10 25.46 -6.87
C GLU A 418 -4.15 25.37 -5.67
N LEU A 419 -4.35 24.39 -4.78
CA LEU A 419 -3.46 24.13 -3.65
C LEU A 419 -2.02 23.80 -4.08
N PHE A 420 -1.88 22.99 -5.14
CA PHE A 420 -0.57 22.62 -5.66
C PHE A 420 0.19 23.82 -6.23
N THR A 421 -0.50 24.70 -6.98
CA THR A 421 0.11 25.92 -7.53
C THR A 421 0.52 26.87 -6.40
N ALA A 422 -0.38 27.09 -5.44
CA ALA A 422 -0.08 27.90 -4.26
C ALA A 422 1.11 27.35 -3.45
N MET A 423 1.23 26.03 -3.34
CA MET A 423 2.38 25.38 -2.70
C MET A 423 3.69 25.66 -3.46
N LEU A 424 3.69 25.59 -4.80
CA LEU A 424 4.88 25.87 -5.60
C LEU A 424 5.30 27.35 -5.50
N ASP A 425 4.34 28.27 -5.51
CA ASP A 425 4.63 29.70 -5.34
C ASP A 425 5.16 29.99 -3.92
N THR A 426 4.58 29.34 -2.90
CA THR A 426 5.07 29.42 -1.52
C THR A 426 6.48 28.86 -1.41
N LEU A 427 6.77 27.72 -2.05
CA LEU A 427 8.11 27.12 -2.10
C LEU A 427 9.13 28.10 -2.67
N LYS A 428 8.82 28.75 -3.81
CA LYS A 428 9.70 29.75 -4.43
C LYS A 428 10.01 30.89 -3.44
N ARG A 429 8.98 31.47 -2.82
CA ARG A 429 9.10 32.56 -1.85
C ARG A 429 9.95 32.16 -0.63
N GLU A 430 9.63 31.04 -0.01
CA GLU A 430 10.35 30.55 1.19
C GLU A 430 11.83 30.24 0.88
N VAL A 431 12.13 29.64 -0.26
CA VAL A 431 13.53 29.35 -0.64
C VAL A 431 14.31 30.65 -0.83
N VAL A 432 13.77 31.60 -1.60
CA VAL A 432 14.42 32.90 -1.83
C VAL A 432 14.58 33.66 -0.51
N MET A 433 13.57 33.64 0.35
CA MET A 433 13.63 34.26 1.66
C MET A 433 14.73 33.63 2.51
N LEU A 434 14.76 32.31 2.70
CA LEU A 434 15.77 31.64 3.52
C LEU A 434 17.20 31.87 3.00
N VAL A 435 17.38 31.78 1.69
CA VAL A 435 18.67 31.99 1.02
C VAL A 435 19.12 33.45 1.12
N THR A 436 18.20 34.41 1.05
CA THR A 436 18.52 35.84 1.18
C THR A 436 18.67 36.27 2.64
N LYS A 437 17.97 35.65 3.60
CA LYS A 437 18.05 35.99 5.02
C LYS A 437 19.29 35.44 5.72
N VAL A 438 19.93 34.41 5.17
CA VAL A 438 21.10 33.79 5.80
C VAL A 438 22.19 34.84 6.01
N GLN A 439 22.64 34.97 7.26
CA GLN A 439 23.82 35.76 7.63
C GLN A 439 24.98 34.80 7.76
N VAL A 440 25.99 34.99 6.91
CA VAL A 440 27.26 34.28 7.03
C VAL A 440 27.98 34.87 8.25
N ARG A 441 27.80 34.24 9.41
CA ARG A 441 28.66 34.51 10.57
C ARG A 441 29.97 33.78 10.37
N ALA A 442 31.03 34.35 10.93
CA ALA A 442 32.44 33.99 10.70
C ALA A 442 32.73 32.47 10.72
N GLU A 443 33.86 32.10 10.11
CA GLU A 443 34.42 30.75 9.82
C GLU A 443 34.05 29.56 10.75
N GLU A 444 33.65 29.80 12.00
CA GLU A 444 33.19 28.77 12.96
C GLU A 444 31.87 28.09 12.57
N ASP A 445 30.90 28.81 11.99
CA ASP A 445 29.60 28.22 11.60
C ASP A 445 29.71 27.34 10.33
N VAL A 446 30.58 27.73 9.39
CA VAL A 446 30.89 26.92 8.20
C VAL A 446 31.53 25.60 8.61
N GLN A 447 32.45 25.63 9.60
CA GLN A 447 33.08 24.42 10.16
C GLN A 447 32.08 23.54 10.93
N ALA A 448 31.08 24.11 11.61
CA ALA A 448 30.06 23.34 12.31
C ALA A 448 29.13 22.59 11.34
N VAL A 449 28.73 23.23 10.24
CA VAL A 449 27.96 22.61 9.15
C VAL A 449 28.80 21.52 8.45
N GLU A 450 30.09 21.76 8.24
CA GLU A 450 31.01 20.81 7.63
C GLU A 450 31.34 19.60 8.56
N GLN A 451 31.36 19.82 9.88
CA GLN A 451 31.45 18.76 10.88
C GLN A 451 30.19 17.91 10.95
N GLN A 452 28.99 18.52 10.89
CA GLN A 452 27.74 17.77 10.76
C GLN A 452 27.72 16.93 9.47
N ARG A 453 28.21 17.48 8.35
CA ARG A 453 28.36 16.75 7.07
C ARG A 453 29.28 15.53 7.19
N ARG A 454 30.43 15.65 7.86
CA ARG A 454 31.34 14.51 8.12
C ARG A 454 30.70 13.42 8.97
N ILE A 455 29.80 13.78 9.89
CA ILE A 455 29.06 12.83 10.73
C ILE A 455 28.00 12.12 9.89
N GLN A 456 27.28 12.83 9.02
CA GLN A 456 26.21 12.31 8.19
C GLN A 456 26.73 11.38 7.07
N GLN A 457 27.83 11.75 6.40
CA GLN A 457 28.51 10.85 5.45
C GLN A 457 29.04 9.58 6.15
N LYS A 458 29.58 9.68 7.37
CA LYS A 458 29.98 8.49 8.15
C LYS A 458 28.80 7.61 8.58
N MET A 459 27.59 8.16 8.69
CA MET A 459 26.37 7.40 8.96
C MET A 459 25.87 6.68 7.70
N GLU A 460 25.97 7.30 6.51
CA GLU A 460 25.66 6.63 5.23
C GLU A 460 26.57 5.43 4.95
N PHE A 461 27.87 5.52 5.26
CA PHE A 461 28.77 4.36 5.16
C PHE A 461 28.41 3.22 6.12
N LYS A 462 27.83 3.54 7.29
CA LYS A 462 27.35 2.51 8.20
C LYS A 462 26.10 1.83 7.68
N HIS A 463 25.18 2.54 7.02
CA HIS A 463 23.98 1.93 6.42
C HIS A 463 24.29 0.99 5.24
N ALA A 464 25.40 1.23 4.51
CA ALA A 464 25.85 0.32 3.45
C ALA A 464 26.35 -1.04 3.98
N ASP A 465 26.83 -1.11 5.23
CA ASP A 465 27.38 -2.32 5.86
C ASP A 465 26.38 -3.10 6.74
N VAL A 466 25.15 -2.62 6.95
CA VAL A 466 24.11 -3.32 7.76
C VAL A 466 23.01 -4.01 6.95
N ASN A 467 23.18 -4.18 5.63
CA ASN A 467 22.34 -5.10 4.85
C ASN A 467 22.93 -6.53 4.85
N ALA A 468 23.05 -7.10 6.05
CA ALA A 468 23.07 -8.54 6.27
C ALA A 468 22.59 -8.83 7.70
N LEU A 469 21.44 -9.49 7.79
CA LEU A 469 20.77 -10.09 8.96
C LEU A 469 19.72 -9.24 9.71
N GLU A 470 18.48 -9.47 9.27
CA GLU A 470 17.28 -9.84 10.05
C GLU A 470 16.84 -9.01 11.28
N GLY A 471 15.56 -8.58 11.21
CA GLY A 471 14.63 -8.78 12.33
C GLY A 471 14.00 -7.50 12.89
N GLU A 472 12.85 -7.11 12.33
CA GLU A 472 11.96 -6.09 12.89
C GLU A 472 11.40 -6.51 14.26
N SER A 473 11.37 -5.56 15.19
CA SER A 473 10.29 -5.46 16.18
C SER A 473 10.09 -3.99 16.54
N GLU A 474 8.97 -3.42 16.10
CA GLU A 474 8.45 -2.14 16.58
C GLU A 474 8.03 -2.25 18.06
N ALA A 475 8.41 -1.27 18.87
CA ALA A 475 7.73 -0.96 20.13
C ALA A 475 7.84 0.54 20.44
N GLU A 476 6.75 1.04 20.99
CA GLU A 476 6.32 2.43 21.15
C GLU A 476 7.26 3.37 21.92
N ALA A 477 7.06 4.66 21.63
CA ALA A 477 7.70 5.80 22.27
C ALA A 477 7.32 5.96 23.75
N ALA A 478 8.33 6.11 24.62
CA ALA A 478 8.19 6.72 25.93
C ALA A 478 9.46 7.52 26.32
N GLU A 479 9.20 8.76 26.73
CA GLU A 479 9.99 9.80 27.40
C GLU A 479 11.52 9.67 27.61
N LYS A 480 12.20 10.77 27.25
CA LYS A 480 13.63 11.05 27.49
C LYS A 480 13.99 11.01 28.99
N GLY A 481 14.80 10.02 29.39
CA GLY A 481 15.58 10.03 30.64
C GLY A 481 17.08 9.97 30.35
N GLN A 482 17.88 10.86 30.93
CA GLN A 482 19.34 10.88 30.79
C GLN A 482 19.96 9.54 31.29
N PRO A 483 21.01 9.01 30.64
CA PRO A 483 21.61 7.74 31.04
C PRO A 483 22.39 7.88 32.35
N PHE A 484 21.97 7.12 33.37
CA PHE A 484 22.64 7.01 34.67
C PHE A 484 24.03 6.36 34.52
N GLN A 485 25.10 7.11 34.75
CA GLN A 485 26.46 6.58 34.85
C GLN A 485 26.65 5.90 36.21
N ARG A 486 26.81 4.57 36.21
CA ARG A 486 27.19 3.79 37.40
C ARG A 486 28.62 4.10 37.83
N THR A 487 28.80 4.54 39.07
CA THR A 487 30.10 4.80 39.71
C THR A 487 30.83 3.54 40.19
N ASP A 488 30.17 2.37 40.23
CA ASP A 488 30.76 1.13 40.76
C ASP A 488 31.04 0.07 39.69
N LYS A 489 32.24 -0.54 39.80
CA LYS A 489 32.75 -1.58 38.91
C LYS A 489 31.83 -2.82 38.93
N LYS A 490 31.37 -3.25 37.75
CA LYS A 490 30.51 -4.44 37.59
C LYS A 490 31.25 -5.70 38.04
N VAL A 491 30.81 -6.31 39.14
CA VAL A 491 31.41 -7.53 39.71
C VAL A 491 31.24 -8.69 38.73
N GLY A 492 32.35 -9.36 38.39
CA GLY A 492 32.37 -10.47 37.45
C GLY A 492 31.69 -11.74 38.00
N ARG A 493 31.10 -12.56 37.13
CA ARG A 493 30.33 -13.77 37.51
C ARG A 493 31.08 -14.75 38.45
N ASN A 494 32.41 -14.79 38.35
CA ASN A 494 33.28 -15.67 39.15
C ASN A 494 34.02 -14.96 40.30
N GLU A 495 33.84 -13.64 40.47
CA GLU A 495 34.43 -12.86 41.56
C GLU A 495 33.69 -13.10 42.88
N PRO A 496 34.34 -12.89 44.04
CA PRO A 496 33.68 -12.99 45.34
C PRO A 496 32.50 -12.02 45.42
N CYS A 497 31.38 -12.52 45.94
CA CYS A 497 30.16 -11.75 46.03
C CYS A 497 30.31 -10.58 47.02
N PRO A 498 29.91 -9.35 46.67
CA PRO A 498 30.11 -8.16 47.51
C PRO A 498 29.32 -8.16 48.82
N CYS A 499 28.41 -9.12 49.03
CA CYS A 499 27.67 -9.30 50.28
C CYS A 499 28.50 -9.95 51.42
N GLY A 500 29.79 -10.20 51.20
CA GLY A 500 30.69 -10.75 52.23
C GLY A 500 30.51 -12.25 52.52
N SER A 501 29.75 -12.98 51.69
CA SER A 501 29.41 -14.40 51.93
C SER A 501 30.52 -15.41 51.62
N GLY A 502 31.67 -14.95 51.10
CA GLY A 502 32.79 -15.80 50.69
C GLY A 502 32.55 -16.66 49.44
N LYS A 503 31.34 -16.63 48.86
CA LYS A 503 30.97 -17.40 47.65
C LYS A 503 31.14 -16.57 46.37
N LYS A 504 31.35 -17.22 45.22
CA LYS A 504 31.39 -16.56 43.90
C LYS A 504 30.02 -15.96 43.54
N PHE A 505 29.99 -14.81 42.87
CA PHE A 505 28.76 -14.06 42.55
C PHE A 505 27.68 -14.94 41.89
N LYS A 506 28.03 -15.78 40.91
CA LYS A 506 27.08 -16.70 40.24
C LYS A 506 26.38 -17.72 41.14
N GLN A 507 26.94 -18.02 42.32
CA GLN A 507 26.36 -18.95 43.28
C GLN A 507 25.67 -18.25 44.45
N CYS A 508 25.60 -16.92 44.42
CA CYS A 508 24.95 -16.08 45.42
C CYS A 508 23.97 -15.13 44.70
N HIS A 509 24.22 -13.82 44.70
CA HIS A 509 23.32 -12.82 44.11
C HIS A 509 23.19 -12.87 42.58
N GLY A 510 24.05 -13.62 41.89
CA GLY A 510 24.00 -13.85 40.45
C GLY A 510 23.41 -15.20 40.04
N LYS A 511 22.67 -15.87 40.94
CA LYS A 511 21.95 -17.11 40.66
C LYS A 511 20.56 -16.75 40.12
N LEU A 512 20.31 -17.06 38.85
CA LEU A 512 19.00 -16.96 38.21
C LEU A 512 18.11 -18.12 38.65
#